data_AF-A0A2V8IR60-F1
#
_entry.id   AF-A0A2V8IR60-F1
#
_cell.length_a   1.000
_cell.length_b   1.000
_cell.length_c   1.000
_cell.angle_alpha   90.00
_cell.angle_beta   90.00
_cell.angle_gamma   90.00
#
_symmetry.space_group_name_H-M   'P 1'
#
loop_
_entity.id
_entity.type
_entity.pdbx_description
1 polymer ?
#
loop_
_entity_poly.entity_id
_entity_poly.type
_entity_poly.pdbx_seq_one_letter_code
_entity_poly.pdbx_strand_id
1 'polypeptide(L)'
;MLATVTFAAQGKPDFSGRWILATPWPSDPDIPSALSVRQTLVRTTIHGDPIEPFFRDIAVDRQFESRTRSETDLIGVLGGVVPGIRADGRPNGPTAHRAVKWEGNSLVFETGSYTGQRPETGVWAERREVWSLDPDGRLRVVITSRSSSDPREITLVYRRP
;
A
#
# COMPACT_ATOMS: atom_id res chain seq x y z
N MET A 1 18.78 21.93 16.06
CA MET A 1 18.13 20.79 16.74
C MET A 1 18.08 19.66 15.71
N LEU A 2 18.94 18.65 15.82
CA LEU A 2 19.05 17.58 14.83
C LEU A 2 17.97 16.53 15.14
N ALA A 3 16.96 16.40 14.27
CA ALA A 3 16.05 15.28 14.32
C ALA A 3 16.77 14.05 13.77
N THR A 4 17.02 13.06 14.62
CA THR A 4 17.49 11.74 14.19
C THR A 4 16.41 11.09 13.34
N VAL A 5 16.58 11.12 12.02
CA VAL A 5 15.88 10.22 11.11
C VAL A 5 16.37 8.82 11.46
N THR A 6 15.53 8.01 12.10
CA THR A 6 15.83 6.60 12.33
C THR A 6 15.78 5.90 10.97
N PHE A 7 16.87 5.95 10.23
CA PHE A 7 17.16 4.94 9.22
C PHE A 7 17.13 3.61 9.97
N ALA A 8 16.17 2.74 9.66
CA ALA A 8 16.29 1.35 10.05
C ALA A 8 17.65 0.87 9.55
N ALA A 9 18.34 0.05 10.34
CA ALA A 9 19.76 -0.33 10.29
C ALA A 9 20.31 -0.96 8.97
N GLN A 10 19.71 -0.65 7.82
CA GLN A 10 19.19 -1.71 6.96
C GLN A 10 18.69 -1.21 5.56
N GLY A 11 18.85 0.08 5.26
CA GLY A 11 18.71 0.66 3.91
C GLY A 11 17.28 0.95 3.42
N LYS A 12 16.25 0.27 3.95
CA LYS A 12 14.84 0.62 3.70
C LYS A 12 14.24 1.39 4.88
N PRO A 13 13.33 2.35 4.63
CA PRO A 13 12.64 3.04 5.72
C PRO A 13 11.78 2.09 6.56
N ASP A 14 11.73 2.33 7.88
CA ASP A 14 10.73 1.74 8.77
C ASP A 14 9.55 2.71 8.89
N PHE A 15 8.39 2.26 8.44
CA PHE A 15 7.12 2.96 8.53
C PHE A 15 6.35 2.63 9.80
N SER A 16 6.84 1.74 10.65
CA SER A 16 6.14 1.28 11.85
C SER A 16 5.83 2.42 12.82
N GLY A 17 4.64 2.38 13.41
CA GLY A 17 4.16 3.34 14.39
C GLY A 17 2.89 4.07 13.94
N ARG A 18 2.52 5.08 14.72
CA ARG A 18 1.34 5.89 14.46
C ARG A 18 1.69 7.13 13.63
N TRP A 19 0.83 7.43 12.67
CA TRP A 19 0.95 8.57 11.76
C TRP A 19 -0.37 9.35 11.76
N ILE A 20 -0.30 10.68 11.82
CA ILE A 20 -1.44 11.59 11.82
C ILE A 20 -1.30 12.51 10.63
N LEU A 21 -2.38 12.71 9.86
CA LEU A 21 -2.37 13.57 8.69
C LEU A 21 -1.93 14.99 9.10
N ALA A 22 -0.85 15.49 8.48
CA ALA A 22 -0.19 16.73 8.90
C ALA A 22 -0.97 17.97 8.47
N THR A 23 -1.53 17.94 7.26
CA THR A 23 -2.38 19.00 6.73
C THR A 23 -3.78 18.43 6.52
N PRO A 24 -4.83 19.02 7.11
CA PRO A 24 -6.19 18.62 6.81
C PRO A 24 -6.43 18.85 5.32
N TRP A 25 -6.50 17.76 4.56
CA TRP A 25 -7.06 17.78 3.21
C TRP A 25 -8.56 18.11 3.37
N PRO A 26 -9.22 18.83 2.43
CA PRO A 26 -10.68 18.95 2.47
C PRO A 26 -11.29 17.56 2.68
N SER A 27 -12.27 17.48 3.58
CA SER A 27 -12.85 16.27 4.17
C SER A 27 -13.28 15.25 3.11
N ASP A 28 -12.32 14.50 2.59
CA ASP A 28 -12.55 13.41 1.67
C ASP A 28 -12.73 12.16 2.55
N PRO A 29 -13.91 11.52 2.53
CA PRO A 29 -14.18 10.34 3.35
C PRO A 29 -13.26 9.16 3.02
N ASP A 30 -12.55 9.21 1.89
CA ASP A 30 -11.58 8.21 1.47
C ASP A 30 -10.13 8.54 1.87
N ILE A 31 -9.90 9.64 2.61
CA ILE A 31 -8.59 9.99 3.17
C ILE A 31 -8.55 9.60 4.65
N PRO A 32 -7.65 8.69 5.07
CA PRO A 32 -7.52 8.35 6.48
C PRO A 32 -6.84 9.49 7.25
N SER A 33 -7.44 9.89 8.36
CA SER A 33 -6.92 10.93 9.26
C SER A 33 -5.72 10.45 10.07
N ALA A 34 -5.64 9.14 10.32
CA ALA A 34 -4.50 8.51 10.97
C ALA A 34 -4.23 7.10 10.42
N LEU A 35 -2.98 6.67 10.53
CA LEU A 35 -2.53 5.31 10.21
C LEU A 35 -1.83 4.73 11.44
N SER A 36 -2.06 3.45 11.72
CA SER A 36 -1.20 2.66 12.60
C SER A 36 -0.57 1.54 11.78
N VAL A 37 0.75 1.55 11.74
CA VAL A 37 1.55 0.66 10.88
C VAL A 37 2.36 -0.28 11.77
N ARG A 38 2.31 -1.57 11.44
CA ARG A 38 3.18 -2.59 12.01
C ARG A 38 3.88 -3.30 10.86
N GLN A 39 5.20 -3.42 10.91
CA GLN A 39 5.96 -4.21 9.94
C GLN A 39 6.66 -5.36 10.66
N THR A 40 6.45 -6.59 10.18
CA THR A 40 7.07 -7.77 10.80
C THR A 40 8.40 -8.08 10.12
N LEU A 41 9.44 -8.28 10.93
CA LEU A 41 10.78 -8.65 10.47
C LEU A 41 10.93 -10.18 10.34
N VAL A 42 11.57 -10.64 9.27
CA VAL A 42 12.06 -12.01 9.09
C VAL A 42 13.57 -11.99 8.97
N ARG A 43 14.23 -12.98 9.58
CA ARG A 43 15.69 -13.17 9.53
C ARG A 43 16.04 -14.67 9.41
N THR A 44 16.85 -15.10 8.45
CA THR A 44 17.59 -16.38 8.47
C THR A 44 18.91 -16.36 7.67
N THR A 45 19.78 -17.30 8.04
CA THR A 45 21.11 -17.68 7.53
C THR A 45 21.23 -19.22 7.65
N ILE A 46 22.40 -19.87 7.69
CA ILE A 46 23.41 -19.97 6.62
C ILE A 46 23.05 -21.08 5.61
N HIS A 47 21.84 -21.64 5.70
CA HIS A 47 21.34 -22.75 4.87
C HIS A 47 19.88 -22.57 4.43
N GLY A 48 19.34 -21.34 4.45
CA GLY A 48 17.99 -20.98 3.96
C GLY A 48 17.62 -19.50 4.12
N ASP A 49 18.47 -18.59 3.64
CA ASP A 49 18.79 -17.30 4.28
C ASP A 49 17.97 -16.04 3.82
N PRO A 50 17.16 -15.32 4.66
CA PRO A 50 17.09 -13.84 4.56
C PRO A 50 17.66 -13.06 5.77
N ILE A 51 18.71 -12.25 5.64
CA ILE A 51 19.15 -11.25 6.65
C ILE A 51 19.52 -10.01 5.81
N GLU A 52 18.98 -8.79 5.90
CA GLU A 52 18.55 -7.88 6.98
C GLU A 52 17.86 -6.65 6.32
N PRO A 53 16.92 -5.90 6.95
CA PRO A 53 15.69 -6.40 7.51
C PRO A 53 14.84 -6.88 6.35
N PHE A 54 14.43 -8.12 6.41
CA PHE A 54 13.34 -8.47 5.54
C PHE A 54 12.05 -8.13 6.26
N PHE A 55 11.43 -6.99 5.94
CA PHE A 55 10.03 -6.81 6.29
C PHE A 55 9.22 -7.81 5.47
N ARG A 56 8.66 -8.82 6.15
CA ARG A 56 7.85 -9.88 5.56
C ARG A 56 6.49 -9.37 5.17
N ASP A 57 5.90 -8.59 6.05
CA ASP A 57 4.57 -8.06 5.91
C ASP A 57 4.48 -6.64 6.46
N ILE A 58 3.40 -5.98 6.06
CA ILE A 58 2.96 -4.72 6.62
C ILE A 58 1.48 -4.86 6.96
N ALA A 59 1.15 -4.57 8.22
CA ALA A 59 -0.22 -4.41 8.67
C ALA A 59 -0.52 -2.93 8.86
N VAL A 60 -1.60 -2.46 8.24
CA VAL A 60 -2.02 -1.06 8.26
C VAL A 60 -3.45 -0.98 8.78
N ASP A 61 -3.62 -0.25 9.88
CA ASP A 61 -4.92 0.19 10.37
C ASP A 61 -5.13 1.64 9.93
N ARG A 62 -6.13 1.87 9.08
CA ARG A 62 -6.48 3.17 8.50
C ARG A 62 -7.70 3.72 9.20
N GLN A 63 -7.54 4.84 9.89
CA GLN A 63 -8.64 5.51 10.59
C GLN A 63 -9.28 6.55 9.68
N PHE A 64 -10.54 6.35 9.33
CA PHE A 64 -11.40 7.31 8.65
C PHE A 64 -12.38 7.93 9.65
N GLU A 65 -13.17 8.90 9.22
CA GLU A 65 -14.19 9.55 10.06
C GLU A 65 -15.21 8.54 10.63
N SER A 66 -15.70 7.62 9.80
CA SER A 66 -16.79 6.71 10.16
C SER A 66 -16.34 5.29 10.52
N ARG A 67 -15.10 4.91 10.21
CA ARG A 67 -14.63 3.52 10.35
C ARG A 67 -13.12 3.41 10.42
N THR A 68 -12.67 2.26 10.93
CA THR A 68 -11.29 1.80 10.74
C THR A 68 -11.28 0.65 9.74
N ARG A 69 -10.34 0.70 8.78
CA ARG A 69 -10.07 -0.41 7.86
C ARG A 69 -8.70 -0.99 8.18
N SER A 70 -8.66 -2.28 8.45
CA SER A 70 -7.42 -3.02 8.69
C SER A 70 -7.06 -3.84 7.45
N GLU A 71 -5.79 -3.80 7.07
CA GLU A 71 -5.25 -4.65 6.02
C GLU A 71 -3.87 -5.19 6.41
N THR A 72 -3.53 -6.37 5.91
CA THR A 72 -2.21 -6.98 6.10
C THR A 72 -1.77 -7.56 4.77
N ASP A 73 -0.55 -7.23 4.36
CA ASP A 73 0.00 -7.60 3.07
C ASP A 73 1.40 -8.16 3.22
N LEU A 74 1.67 -9.26 2.51
CA LEU A 74 3.01 -9.79 2.33
C LEU A 74 3.77 -8.90 1.34
N ILE A 75 4.99 -8.52 1.70
CA ILE A 75 5.85 -7.71 0.85
C ILE A 75 6.63 -8.63 -0.10
N GLY A 76 6.62 -8.29 -1.39
CA GLY A 76 7.25 -9.06 -2.46
C GLY A 76 6.38 -10.16 -3.06
N VAL A 77 5.12 -10.29 -2.63
CA VAL A 77 4.18 -11.30 -3.12
C VAL A 77 3.11 -10.65 -3.99
N LEU A 78 2.89 -11.19 -5.19
CA LEU A 78 1.74 -10.86 -6.03
C LEU A 78 0.58 -11.80 -5.68
N GLY A 79 -0.51 -11.22 -5.18
CA GLY A 79 -1.77 -11.91 -4.92
C GLY A 79 -2.88 -11.49 -5.88
N GLY A 80 -4.00 -12.20 -5.85
CA GLY A 80 -5.15 -11.88 -6.68
C GLY A 80 -6.26 -12.91 -6.61
N VAL A 81 -7.37 -12.60 -7.27
CA VAL A 81 -8.53 -13.47 -7.45
C VAL A 81 -8.79 -13.60 -8.95
N VAL A 82 -8.85 -14.84 -9.43
CA VAL A 82 -9.31 -15.14 -10.79
C VAL A 82 -10.71 -15.75 -10.67
N PRO A 83 -11.73 -15.15 -11.30
CA PRO A 83 -13.11 -15.65 -11.24
C PRO A 83 -13.22 -16.98 -12.00
N GLY A 84 -14.08 -17.87 -11.49
CA GLY A 84 -14.47 -19.08 -12.23
C GLY A 84 -15.24 -18.72 -13.51
N ILE A 85 -15.30 -19.67 -14.44
CA ILE A 85 -16.00 -19.51 -15.72
C ILE A 85 -17.42 -20.11 -15.62
N ARG A 86 -18.43 -19.39 -16.10
CA ARG A 86 -19.82 -19.83 -16.20
C ARG A 86 -20.02 -20.81 -17.36
N ALA A 87 -21.17 -21.49 -17.40
CA ALA A 87 -21.52 -22.41 -18.50
C ALA A 87 -21.57 -21.74 -19.88
N ASP A 88 -21.73 -20.42 -19.94
CA ASP A 88 -21.71 -19.61 -21.17
C ASP A 88 -20.29 -19.15 -21.59
N GLY A 89 -19.25 -19.63 -20.91
CA GLY A 89 -17.86 -19.28 -21.18
C GLY A 89 -17.41 -17.92 -20.63
N ARG A 90 -18.27 -17.20 -19.90
CA ARG A 90 -17.95 -15.88 -19.34
C ARG A 90 -17.43 -15.95 -17.90
N PRO A 91 -16.56 -15.03 -17.47
CA PRO A 91 -16.16 -14.92 -16.06
C PRO A 91 -17.36 -14.68 -15.13
N ASN A 92 -17.40 -15.36 -13.99
CA ASN A 92 -18.45 -15.21 -12.97
C ASN A 92 -18.20 -14.03 -12.01
N GLY A 93 -17.28 -13.12 -12.34
CA GLY A 93 -16.91 -12.00 -11.50
C GLY A 93 -15.74 -11.22 -12.08
N PRO A 94 -15.28 -10.18 -11.36
CA PRO A 94 -14.07 -9.46 -11.74
C PRO A 94 -12.82 -10.27 -11.41
N THR A 95 -11.78 -10.11 -12.23
CA THR A 95 -10.42 -10.48 -11.86
C THR A 95 -9.83 -9.35 -11.03
N ALA A 96 -9.15 -9.68 -9.93
CA ALA A 96 -8.48 -8.71 -9.07
C ALA A 96 -7.03 -9.12 -8.82
N HIS A 97 -6.16 -8.13 -8.65
CA HIS A 97 -4.77 -8.35 -8.25
C HIS A 97 -4.37 -7.38 -7.14
N ARG A 98 -3.40 -7.79 -6.34
CA ARG A 98 -2.83 -6.99 -5.25
C ARG A 98 -1.35 -7.31 -5.10
N ALA A 99 -0.52 -6.29 -4.97
CA ALA A 99 0.90 -6.46 -4.69
C ALA A 99 1.38 -5.39 -3.71
N VAL A 100 2.33 -5.75 -2.87
CA VAL A 100 3.10 -4.79 -2.07
C VAL A 100 4.58 -5.07 -2.29
N LYS A 101 5.35 -4.07 -2.71
CA LYS A 101 6.76 -4.27 -3.11
C LYS A 101 7.61 -3.03 -2.81
N TRP A 102 8.92 -3.23 -2.65
CA TRP A 102 9.86 -2.12 -2.55
C TRP A 102 10.26 -1.61 -3.93
N GLU A 103 10.25 -0.29 -4.12
CA GLU A 103 10.82 0.42 -5.26
C GLU A 103 11.79 1.48 -4.72
N GLY A 104 13.10 1.21 -4.77
CA GLY A 104 14.07 2.06 -4.09
C GLY A 104 13.76 2.12 -2.58
N ASN A 105 13.62 3.32 -2.02
CA ASN A 105 13.27 3.53 -0.61
C ASN A 105 11.77 3.72 -0.38
N SER A 106 10.95 3.40 -1.39
CA SER A 106 9.51 3.53 -1.30
C SER A 106 8.84 2.16 -1.23
N LEU A 107 7.81 2.05 -0.41
CA LEU A 107 6.93 0.89 -0.40
C LEU A 107 5.73 1.18 -1.29
N VAL A 108 5.45 0.29 -2.24
CA VAL A 108 4.44 0.47 -3.27
C VAL A 108 3.36 -0.57 -3.08
N PHE A 109 2.13 -0.10 -2.87
CA PHE A 109 0.91 -0.90 -2.86
C PHE A 109 0.24 -0.75 -4.21
N GLU A 110 -0.05 -1.86 -4.88
CA GLU A 110 -0.79 -1.91 -6.13
C GLU A 110 -2.03 -2.77 -5.90
N THR A 111 -3.18 -2.25 -6.29
CA THR A 111 -4.43 -3.01 -6.34
C THR A 111 -5.13 -2.69 -7.64
N GLY A 112 -5.66 -3.69 -8.31
CA GLY A 112 -6.45 -3.47 -9.50
C GLY A 112 -7.53 -4.53 -9.66
N SER A 113 -8.56 -4.18 -10.40
CA SER A 113 -9.62 -5.09 -10.79
C SER A 113 -10.12 -4.75 -12.19
N TYR A 114 -10.53 -5.77 -12.94
CA TYR A 114 -11.16 -5.59 -14.23
C TYR A 114 -12.25 -6.62 -14.47
N THR A 115 -13.22 -6.25 -15.29
CA THR A 115 -14.28 -7.13 -15.79
C THR A 115 -14.02 -7.51 -17.24
N GLY A 116 -14.62 -8.60 -17.71
CA GLY A 116 -14.43 -9.09 -19.08
C GLY A 116 -13.20 -9.98 -19.26
N GLN A 117 -12.93 -10.35 -20.52
CA GLN A 117 -11.81 -11.25 -20.86
C GLN A 117 -10.45 -10.56 -20.75
N ARG A 118 -10.40 -9.24 -20.97
CA ARG A 118 -9.19 -8.41 -20.88
C ARG A 118 -9.51 -7.03 -20.27
N PRO A 119 -8.54 -6.37 -19.60
CA PRO A 119 -8.74 -5.04 -18.99
C PRO A 119 -9.30 -3.98 -19.94
N GLU A 120 -8.93 -4.02 -21.22
CA GLU A 120 -9.30 -3.03 -22.23
C GLU A 120 -10.75 -3.19 -22.72
N THR A 121 -11.38 -4.32 -22.39
CA THR A 121 -12.71 -4.70 -22.90
C THR A 121 -13.83 -4.55 -21.86
N GLY A 122 -13.50 -4.15 -20.63
CA GLY A 122 -14.46 -4.01 -19.54
C GLY A 122 -14.16 -2.86 -18.59
N VAL A 123 -14.97 -2.73 -17.55
CA VAL A 123 -14.72 -1.77 -16.47
C VAL A 123 -13.48 -2.22 -15.71
N TRP A 124 -12.51 -1.32 -15.59
CA TRP A 124 -11.29 -1.54 -14.84
C TRP A 124 -11.00 -0.38 -13.90
N ALA A 125 -10.35 -0.70 -12.79
CA ALA A 125 -9.85 0.27 -11.83
C ALA A 125 -8.53 -0.23 -11.27
N GLU A 126 -7.55 0.66 -11.20
CA GLU A 126 -6.26 0.46 -10.57
C GLU A 126 -6.01 1.56 -9.56
N ARG A 127 -5.30 1.20 -8.51
CA ARG A 127 -4.83 2.11 -7.48
C ARG A 127 -3.42 1.73 -7.11
N ARG A 128 -2.55 2.72 -7.12
CA ARG A 128 -1.16 2.62 -6.70
C ARG A 128 -0.92 3.61 -5.55
N GLU A 129 -0.46 3.12 -4.40
CA GLU A 129 -0.02 3.95 -3.28
C GLU A 129 1.50 3.82 -3.11
N VAL A 130 2.21 4.94 -3.14
CA VAL A 130 3.67 5.00 -2.91
C VAL A 130 3.93 5.67 -1.59
N TRP A 131 4.58 4.94 -0.69
CA TRP A 131 4.91 5.37 0.66
C TRP A 131 6.41 5.63 0.75
N SER A 132 6.80 6.81 1.22
CA SER A 132 8.20 7.19 1.44
C SER A 132 8.31 8.08 2.68
N LEU A 133 9.50 8.13 3.29
CA LEU A 133 9.81 9.17 4.28
C LEU A 133 10.42 10.38 3.59
N ASP A 134 9.93 11.57 3.93
CA ASP A 134 10.56 12.83 3.52
C ASP A 134 11.80 13.14 4.40
N PRO A 135 12.61 14.15 4.07
CA PRO A 135 13.80 14.52 4.86
C PRO A 135 13.50 14.89 6.32
N ASP A 136 12.27 15.31 6.62
CA ASP A 136 11.81 15.66 7.97
C ASP A 136 11.30 14.44 8.75
N GLY A 137 11.37 13.23 8.16
CA GLY A 137 10.90 11.99 8.74
C GLY A 137 9.37 11.84 8.74
N ARG A 138 8.65 12.64 7.93
CA ARG A 138 7.21 12.51 7.74
C ARG A 138 6.92 11.45 6.68
N LEU A 139 5.81 10.75 6.85
CA LEU A 139 5.34 9.78 5.88
C LEU A 139 4.61 10.49 4.74
N ARG A 140 5.19 10.46 3.54
CA ARG A 140 4.56 10.91 2.31
C ARG A 140 3.90 9.72 1.61
N VAL A 141 2.61 9.84 1.31
CA VAL A 141 1.82 8.84 0.59
C VAL A 141 1.28 9.46 -0.69
N VAL A 142 1.74 8.97 -1.85
CA VAL A 142 1.20 9.37 -3.16
C VAL A 142 0.24 8.29 -3.63
N ILE A 143 -1.00 8.67 -3.89
CA ILE A 143 -2.05 7.77 -4.36
C ILE A 143 -2.37 8.15 -5.80
N THR A 144 -2.12 7.24 -6.72
CA THR A 144 -2.54 7.35 -8.12
C THR A 144 -3.64 6.33 -8.37
N SER A 145 -4.85 6.80 -8.63
CA SER A 145 -5.97 5.98 -9.06
C SER A 145 -6.16 6.16 -10.57
N ARG A 146 -6.35 5.06 -11.30
CA ARG A 146 -6.71 5.07 -12.71
C ARG A 146 -7.95 4.21 -12.90
N SER A 147 -8.86 4.65 -13.73
CA SER A 147 -10.01 3.86 -14.12
C SER A 147 -10.30 4.08 -15.60
N SER A 148 -11.29 3.37 -16.11
CA SER A 148 -11.86 3.64 -17.43
C SER A 148 -12.43 5.07 -17.58
N SER A 149 -12.59 5.83 -16.49
CA SER A 149 -13.28 7.13 -16.50
C SER A 149 -12.39 8.33 -16.22
N ASP A 150 -11.35 8.26 -15.38
CA ASP A 150 -10.34 9.34 -15.23
C ASP A 150 -9.18 8.94 -14.28
N PRO A 151 -7.93 9.40 -14.54
CA PRO A 151 -6.83 9.30 -13.59
C PRO A 151 -6.90 10.41 -12.52
N ARG A 152 -6.65 10.04 -11.25
CA ARG A 152 -6.56 10.97 -10.11
C ARG A 152 -5.27 10.71 -9.34
N GLU A 153 -4.53 11.77 -9.03
CA GLU A 153 -3.36 11.70 -8.14
C GLU A 153 -3.56 12.58 -6.90
N ILE A 154 -3.21 12.07 -5.73
CA ILE A 154 -3.25 12.80 -4.46
C ILE A 154 -1.94 12.55 -3.71
N THR A 155 -1.38 13.58 -3.09
CA THR A 155 -0.25 13.46 -2.16
C THR A 155 -0.72 13.78 -0.75
N LEU A 156 -0.52 12.85 0.18
CA LEU A 156 -0.80 13.00 1.60
C LEU A 156 0.52 13.02 2.37
N VAL A 157 0.58 13.82 3.43
CA VAL A 157 1.74 13.89 4.33
C VAL A 157 1.26 13.65 5.74
N TYR A 158 1.85 12.67 6.41
CA TYR A 158 1.56 12.31 7.79
C TYR A 158 2.77 12.55 8.68
N ARG A 159 2.53 12.98 9.90
CA ARG A 159 3.55 13.17 10.94
C ARG A 159 3.39 12.17 12.07
N ARG A 160 4.45 11.93 12.83
CA ARG A 160 4.36 11.28 14.14
C ARG A 160 3.53 12.19 15.09
N PRO A 161 2.85 11.60 16.10
CA PRO A 161 2.12 12.35 17.13
C PRO A 161 2.93 13.48 17.76
#